data_AF-A0A4Y9JMM6-F1
#
_entry.id   AF-A0A4Y9JMM6-F1
#
_cell.length_a   1.000
_cell.length_b   1.000
_cell.length_c   1.000
_cell.angle_alpha   90.00
_cell.angle_beta   90.00
_cell.angle_gamma   90.00
#
_symmetry.space_group_name_H-M   'P 1'
#
loop_
_entity.id
_entity.type
_entity.pdbx_description
1 polymer ?
#
loop_
_entity_poly.entity_id
_entity_poly.type
_entity_poly.pdbx_seq_one_letter_code
_entity_poly.pdbx_strand_id
1 'polypeptide(L)' 'MNPKTIYEKDSDQDGLTDAQELALGTDPQSVDTDGDGQADLEELQSGHSPLVPQKELYNDLEL' A
#
# COMPACT_ATOMS: atom_id res chain seq x y z
N MET A 1 21.60 13.01 14.28
CA MET A 1 20.68 12.33 13.35
C MET A 1 20.99 12.81 11.94
N ASN A 2 21.17 11.90 10.99
CA ASN A 2 21.07 12.24 9.57
C ASN A 2 19.58 12.44 9.28
N PRO A 3 19.14 13.57 8.69
CA PRO A 3 17.74 13.72 8.32
C PRO A 3 17.49 12.75 7.17
N LYS A 4 16.91 11.59 7.48
CA LYS A 4 16.28 10.73 6.48
C LYS A 4 15.21 11.61 5.85
N THR A 5 15.52 12.19 4.71
CA THR A 5 14.61 13.10 4.03
C THR A 5 13.34 12.33 3.69
N ILE A 6 12.20 12.98 3.54
CA ILE A 6 10.94 12.32 3.13
C ILE A 6 11.08 11.45 1.86
N TYR A 7 12.13 11.67 1.07
CA TYR A 7 12.49 10.86 -0.10
C TYR A 7 13.15 9.50 0.22
N GLU A 8 13.62 9.30 1.45
CA GLU A 8 14.24 8.05 1.92
C GLU A 8 13.50 7.46 3.12
N LYS A 9 12.53 8.19 3.67
CA LYS A 9 11.69 7.73 4.76
C LYS A 9 10.66 6.76 4.19
N ASP A 10 10.44 5.70 4.93
CA ASP A 10 9.52 4.59 4.68
C ASP A 10 8.96 4.32 6.07
N SER A 11 7.75 4.81 6.32
CA SER A 11 7.25 4.99 7.69
C SER A 11 6.53 3.77 8.22
N ASP A 12 5.89 3.03 7.34
CA ASP A 12 5.14 1.82 7.57
C ASP A 12 5.97 0.55 7.29
N GLN A 13 7.10 0.68 6.59
CA GLN A 13 8.09 -0.36 6.31
C GLN A 13 7.59 -1.43 5.33
N ASP A 14 6.75 -1.04 4.36
CA ASP A 14 6.30 -1.92 3.27
C ASP A 14 7.32 -2.04 2.13
N GLY A 15 8.30 -1.11 2.08
CA GLY A 15 9.37 -1.04 1.08
C GLY A 15 9.19 0.03 0.01
N LEU A 16 8.12 0.82 0.07
CA LEU A 16 7.98 2.11 -0.60
C LEU A 16 8.46 3.23 0.32
N THR A 17 9.00 4.29 -0.25
CA THR A 17 9.27 5.51 0.50
C THR A 17 8.00 6.36 0.61
N ASP A 18 7.86 7.16 1.67
CA ASP A 18 6.74 8.09 1.88
C ASP A 18 6.50 8.94 0.61
N ALA A 19 7.56 9.33 -0.10
CA ALA A 19 7.47 10.09 -1.34
C ALA A 19 6.94 9.28 -2.54
N GLN A 20 7.27 7.99 -2.63
CA GLN A 20 6.72 7.09 -3.64
C GLN A 20 5.23 6.85 -3.37
N GLU A 21 4.86 6.62 -2.13
CA GLU A 21 3.48 6.39 -1.73
C GLU A 21 2.60 7.61 -2.01
N LEU A 22 3.04 8.80 -1.63
CA LEU A 22 2.35 10.05 -1.99
C LEU A 22 2.22 10.27 -3.50
N ALA A 23 3.17 9.77 -4.30
CA ALA A 23 3.11 9.85 -5.76
C ALA A 23 2.15 8.82 -6.38
N LEU A 24 1.99 7.66 -5.72
CA LEU A 24 1.06 6.60 -6.09
C LEU A 24 -0.37 6.87 -5.58
N GLY A 25 -0.50 7.72 -4.56
CA GLY A 25 -1.76 8.02 -3.89
C GLY A 25 -2.10 7.08 -2.74
N THR A 26 -1.13 6.28 -2.28
CA THR A 26 -1.26 5.40 -1.11
C THR A 26 -1.01 6.16 0.21
N ASP A 27 -1.25 5.53 1.36
CA ASP A 27 -1.04 6.13 2.69
C ASP A 27 0.34 5.76 3.25
N PRO A 28 1.27 6.73 3.40
CA PRO A 28 2.62 6.50 3.93
C PRO A 28 2.71 5.84 5.30
N GLN A 29 1.61 5.74 6.03
CA GLN A 29 1.55 5.14 7.36
C GLN A 29 0.80 3.80 7.38
N SER A 30 0.44 3.25 6.22
CA SER A 30 -0.33 2.02 6.09
C SER A 30 0.34 1.07 5.10
N VAL A 31 0.81 -0.07 5.62
CA VAL A 31 1.39 -1.15 4.81
C VAL A 31 0.45 -1.63 3.70
N ASP A 32 -0.85 -1.56 3.96
CA ASP A 32 -1.94 -2.00 3.10
C ASP A 32 -2.95 -0.84 3.05
N THR A 33 -2.93 -0.06 1.98
CA THR A 33 -3.74 1.17 1.87
C THR A 33 -5.22 0.86 1.69
N ASP A 34 -5.56 -0.17 0.94
CA ASP A 34 -6.94 -0.50 0.62
C ASP A 34 -7.58 -1.51 1.57
N GLY A 35 -6.78 -2.15 2.42
CA GLY A 35 -7.20 -3.00 3.53
C GLY A 35 -7.59 -4.41 3.10
N ASP A 36 -7.09 -4.89 1.95
CA ASP A 36 -7.44 -6.22 1.41
C ASP A 36 -6.57 -7.36 1.96
N GLY A 37 -5.51 -7.03 2.68
CA GLY A 37 -4.55 -7.93 3.30
C GLY A 37 -3.25 -8.12 2.51
N GLN A 38 -2.99 -7.35 1.47
CA GLN A 38 -1.72 -7.32 0.73
C GLN A 38 -1.02 -5.97 0.90
N ALA A 39 0.31 -5.98 0.95
CA ALA A 39 1.04 -4.72 1.08
C ALA A 39 1.07 -3.96 -0.25
N ASP A 40 1.09 -2.62 -0.21
CA ASP A 40 1.04 -1.79 -1.42
C ASP A 40 2.16 -2.16 -2.41
N LEU A 41 3.38 -2.37 -1.91
CA LEU A 41 4.49 -2.86 -2.74
C LEU A 41 4.22 -4.24 -3.38
N GLU A 42 3.65 -5.18 -2.63
CA GLU A 42 3.37 -6.55 -3.12
C GLU A 42 2.33 -6.52 -4.24
N GLU A 43 1.33 -5.65 -4.12
CA GLU A 43 0.31 -5.43 -5.14
C GLU A 43 0.91 -4.86 -6.41
N LEU A 44 1.78 -3.85 -6.30
CA LEU A 44 2.48 -3.27 -7.45
C LEU A 44 3.38 -4.30 -8.17
N GLN A 45 4.08 -5.15 -7.41
CA GLN A 45 4.89 -6.23 -7.98
C GLN A 45 4.05 -7.29 -8.68
N SER A 46 2.83 -7.50 -8.20
CA SER A 46 1.86 -8.45 -8.77
C SER A 46 1.04 -7.85 -9.93
N GLY A 47 1.17 -6.54 -10.18
CA GLY A 47 0.40 -5.83 -11.21
C GLY A 47 -1.04 -5.50 -10.79
N HIS A 48 -1.32 -5.51 -9.48
CA HIS A 48 -2.57 -5.12 -8.88
C HIS A 48 -2.55 -3.63 -8.48
N SER A 49 -3.66 -3.15 -7.95
CA SER A 49 -3.86 -1.73 -7.61
C SER A 49 -3.94 -1.57 -6.10
N PRO A 50 -3.00 -0.85 -5.45
CA PRO A 50 -2.97 -0.67 -3.99
C PRO A 50 -4.05 0.28 -3.43
N LEU A 51 -5.07 0.53 -4.22
CA LEU A 51 -6.14 1.48 -3.93
C LEU A 51 -7.52 0.84 -4.14
N VAL A 52 -7.54 -0.43 -4.52
CA VAL A 52 -8.75 -1.15 -4.91
C VAL A 52 -8.68 -2.55 -4.34
N PRO A 53 -9.44 -2.81 -3.25
CA PRO A 53 -9.37 -4.10 -2.58
C PRO A 53 -9.63 -5.23 -3.56
N GLN A 54 -8.70 -6.17 -3.68
CA GLN A 54 -8.86 -7.32 -4.57
C GLN A 54 -9.91 -8.30 -4.04
N LYS A 55 -10.35 -8.12 -2.79
CA LYS A 55 -11.24 -9.04 -2.08
C LYS A 55 -12.74 -8.79 -2.25
N GLU A 56 -13.17 -7.96 -3.19
CA GLU A 56 -14.60 -7.71 -3.46
C GLU A 56 -15.19 -8.65 -4.52
N LEU A 57 -15.17 -9.98 -4.29
CA LEU A 57 -15.97 -10.87 -5.15
C LEU A 57 -16.54 -12.17 -4.55
N TYR A 58 -16.44 -12.40 -3.24
CA TYR A 58 -17.08 -13.56 -2.63
C TYR A 58 -17.53 -13.25 -1.21
N ASN A 59 -18.71 -12.65 -1.03
CA ASN A 59 -19.54 -12.88 0.17
C ASN A 59 -21.02 -12.39 0.10
N ASP A 60 -21.56 -12.10 -1.09
CA ASP A 60 -23.03 -12.01 -1.28
C ASP A 60 -23.68 -13.37 -1.67
N LEU A 61 -22.94 -14.48 -1.55
CA LEU A 61 -23.56 -15.81 -1.58
C LEU A 61 -23.99 -16.22 -0.18
N GLU A 62 -24.97 -15.50 0.37
CA GLU A 62 -25.95 -16.16 1.24
C GLU A 62 -26.83 -17.05 0.36
N LEU A 63 -26.59 -18.36 0.39
CA LEU A 63 -27.61 -19.42 0.29
C LEU A 63 -27.15 -20.66 1.07
#